data_AF-A0A7C5YAX9-F1
#
_entry.id   AF-A0A7C5YAX9-F1
#
_cell.length_a   1.000
_cell.length_b   1.000
_cell.length_c   1.000
_cell.angle_alpha   90.00
_cell.angle_beta   90.00
_cell.angle_gamma   90.00
#
_symmetry.space_group_name_H-M   'P 1'
#
loop_
_entity.id
_entity.type
_entity.pdbx_description
1 polymer ?
#
loop_
_entity_poly.entity_id
_entity_poly.type
_entity_poly.pdbx_seq_one_letter_code
_entity_poly.pdbx_strand_id
1 'polypeptide(L)'
;MQITNLVDQRAVVEASERLGHELLQDLPSLARGEAVVVGEVVNIPAIIKVRKRKSWEGGADIDVEQLLDESLKEFAENEKNELEWLDYKERSEPP
;
A
#
# COMPACT_ATOMS: atom_id res chain seq x y z
N MET A 1 -14.05 7.32 3.32
CA MET A 1 -12.85 7.76 2.59
C MET A 1 -12.89 9.27 2.59
N GLN A 2 -11.80 9.93 2.99
CA GLN A 2 -11.73 11.39 3.02
C GLN A 2 -11.00 11.87 1.76
N ILE A 3 -11.61 12.80 1.02
CA ILE A 3 -10.98 13.43 -0.15
C ILE A 3 -10.88 14.92 0.16
N THR A 4 -9.66 15.42 0.33
CA THR A 4 -9.39 16.82 0.71
C THR A 4 -8.99 17.70 -0.48
N ASN A 5 -8.52 17.10 -1.58
CA ASN A 5 -8.09 17.82 -2.77
C ASN A 5 -9.31 18.30 -3.60
N LEU A 6 -9.33 19.60 -3.90
CA LEU A 6 -10.40 20.23 -4.68
C LEU A 6 -10.52 19.69 -6.12
N VAL A 7 -9.41 19.29 -6.73
CA VAL A 7 -9.42 18.73 -8.10
C VAL A 7 -10.11 17.37 -8.09
N ASP A 8 -9.77 16.53 -7.13
CA ASP A 8 -10.33 15.18 -6.99
C ASP A 8 -11.82 15.23 -6.60
N GLN A 9 -12.20 16.17 -5.73
CA GLN A 9 -13.60 16.41 -5.38
C GLN A 9 -14.43 16.79 -6.61
N ARG A 10 -13.92 17.70 -7.46
CA ARG A 10 -14.60 18.10 -8.70
C ARG A 10 -14.71 16.95 -9.69
N ALA A 11 -13.64 16.17 -9.87
CA ALA A 11 -13.63 15.02 -10.77
C ALA A 11 -14.67 13.97 -10.38
N VAL A 12 -14.82 13.69 -9.08
CA VAL A 12 -15.84 12.74 -8.57
C VAL A 12 -17.26 13.22 -8.88
N VAL A 13 -17.51 14.53 -8.79
CA VAL A 13 -18.84 15.10 -9.07
C VAL A 13 -19.15 15.15 -10.55
N GLU A 14 -18.20 15.57 -11.38
CA GLU A 14 -18.37 15.57 -12.83
C GLU A 14 -18.65 14.16 -13.37
N ALA A 15 -18.00 13.15 -12.78
CA ALA A 15 -18.23 11.75 -13.10
C ALA A 15 -19.52 11.16 -12.51
N SER A 16 -20.14 11.81 -11.52
CA SER A 16 -21.30 11.28 -10.82
C SER A 16 -22.56 12.07 -11.15
N GLU A 17 -23.35 11.56 -12.08
CA GLU A 17 -24.60 12.16 -12.56
C GLU A 17 -25.61 12.55 -11.45
N ARG A 18 -25.54 11.90 -10.28
CA ARG A 18 -26.46 12.11 -9.14
C ARG A 18 -25.85 12.89 -7.96
N LEU A 19 -24.59 13.34 -8.04
CA LEU A 19 -23.96 14.09 -6.95
C LEU A 19 -24.22 15.60 -7.09
N GLY A 20 -24.98 16.17 -6.14
CA GLY A 20 -25.24 17.61 -6.06
C GLY A 20 -24.09 18.39 -5.40
N HIS A 21 -24.06 19.71 -5.64
CA HIS A 21 -23.05 20.63 -5.10
C HIS A 21 -23.05 20.74 -3.57
N GLU A 22 -24.16 20.41 -2.91
CA GLU A 22 -24.27 20.42 -1.45
C GLU A 22 -23.44 19.32 -0.80
N LEU A 23 -23.38 18.13 -1.42
CA LEU A 23 -22.63 17.00 -0.91
C LEU A 23 -21.10 17.22 -0.95
N LEU A 24 -20.62 18.06 -1.88
CA LEU A 24 -19.21 18.47 -1.97
C LEU A 24 -18.73 19.19 -0.72
N GLN A 25 -19.60 20.00 -0.12
CA GLN A 25 -19.26 20.76 1.09
C GLN A 25 -19.07 19.84 2.29
N ASP A 26 -19.71 18.67 2.27
CA ASP A 26 -19.67 17.68 3.34
C ASP A 26 -18.46 16.72 3.21
N LEU A 27 -17.96 16.47 2.00
CA LEU A 27 -16.81 15.59 1.74
C LEU A 27 -15.54 15.91 2.58
N PRO A 28 -15.09 17.18 2.71
CA PRO A 28 -13.90 17.49 3.50
C PRO A 28 -14.09 17.27 5.01
N SER A 29 -15.33 17.24 5.50
CA SER A 29 -15.66 17.10 6.92
C SER A 29 -15.58 15.65 7.45
N LEU A 30 -15.50 14.66 6.56
CA LEU A 30 -15.52 13.24 6.93
C LEU A 30 -14.25 12.81 7.67
N ALA A 31 -14.42 12.14 8.82
CA ALA A 31 -13.31 11.55 9.54
C ALA A 31 -12.82 10.25 8.88
N ARG A 32 -11.64 9.77 9.30
CA ARG A 32 -11.13 8.46 8.85
C ARG A 32 -12.08 7.35 9.27
N GLY A 33 -12.54 6.58 8.28
CA GLY A 33 -13.51 5.50 8.47
C GLY A 33 -14.97 5.94 8.26
N GLU A 34 -15.23 7.21 7.96
CA GLU A 34 -16.55 7.67 7.55
C GLU A 34 -16.63 7.79 6.02
N ALA A 35 -17.83 7.62 5.45
CA ALA A 35 -18.08 7.71 4.02
C ALA A 35 -19.49 8.20 3.75
N VAL A 36 -19.69 8.88 2.63
CA VAL A 36 -21.03 9.18 2.11
C VAL A 36 -21.36 8.15 1.04
N VAL A 37 -22.55 7.54 1.14
CA VAL A 37 -23.07 6.59 0.17
C VAL A 37 -24.25 7.24 -0.56
N VAL A 38 -24.21 7.16 -1.90
CA VAL A 38 -25.23 7.71 -2.80
C VAL A 38 -25.50 6.73 -3.95
N GLY A 39 -26.55 6.99 -4.74
CA GLY A 39 -26.91 6.17 -5.88
C GLY A 39 -27.86 5.03 -5.52
N GLU A 40 -28.00 4.04 -6.39
CA GLU A 40 -29.09 3.03 -6.31
C GLU A 40 -28.99 2.07 -5.12
N VAL A 41 -27.83 2.04 -4.47
CA VAL A 41 -27.61 1.26 -3.26
C VAL A 41 -28.36 1.85 -2.05
N VAL A 42 -28.74 3.13 -2.09
CA VAL A 42 -29.48 3.82 -1.01
C VAL A 42 -30.55 4.76 -1.58
N ASN A 43 -31.73 4.80 -0.97
CA ASN A 43 -32.80 5.68 -1.42
C ASN A 43 -32.52 7.17 -1.14
N ILE A 44 -31.68 7.46 -0.14
CA ILE A 44 -31.31 8.81 0.30
C ILE A 44 -29.81 8.81 0.60
N PRO A 45 -29.06 9.85 0.21
CA PRO A 45 -27.66 10.03 0.61
C PRO A 45 -27.48 9.87 2.11
N ALA A 46 -26.54 9.03 2.53
CA ALA A 46 -26.30 8.73 3.94
C ALA A 46 -24.82 8.76 4.28
N ILE A 47 -24.49 9.40 5.40
CA ILE A 47 -23.17 9.34 6.03
C ILE A 47 -23.12 8.09 6.91
N ILE A 48 -22.11 7.25 6.70
CA ILE A 48 -21.93 5.99 7.41
C ILE A 48 -20.54 5.89 8.03
N LYS A 49 -20.42 5.06 9.07
CA LYS A 49 -19.14 4.62 9.63
C LYS A 49 -18.80 3.21 9.14
N VAL A 50 -17.75 3.11 8.35
CA VAL A 50 -17.26 1.85 7.78
C VAL A 50 -16.64 1.00 8.88
N ARG A 51 -17.15 -0.23 9.06
CA ARG A 51 -16.58 -1.19 10.02
C ARG A 51 -15.17 -1.60 9.62
N LYS A 52 -14.35 -1.96 10.62
CA LYS A 52 -13.06 -2.62 10.35
C LYS A 52 -13.28 -3.98 9.68
N ARG A 53 -12.39 -4.35 8.77
CA ARG A 53 -12.34 -5.68 8.17
C ARG A 53 -11.84 -6.72 9.19
N LYS A 54 -12.27 -7.97 9.03
CA LYS A 54 -11.87 -9.11 9.87
C LYS A 54 -10.83 -10.02 9.22
N SER A 55 -10.69 -9.94 7.89
CA SER A 55 -9.68 -10.69 7.14
C SER A 55 -8.29 -10.09 7.34
N TRP A 56 -7.23 -10.79 6.94
CA TRP A 56 -5.85 -10.30 6.90
C TRP A 56 -5.55 -9.68 5.53
N GLU A 57 -4.79 -8.59 5.48
CA GLU A 57 -4.43 -7.92 4.21
C GLU A 57 -3.37 -8.75 3.49
N GLY A 58 -3.53 -8.93 2.17
CA GLY A 58 -2.50 -9.53 1.31
C GLY A 58 -1.61 -8.46 0.69
N GLY A 59 -1.14 -7.51 1.50
CA GLY A 59 -0.40 -6.34 1.06
C GLY A 59 0.15 -5.58 2.26
N ALA A 60 1.04 -6.23 3.01
CA ALA A 60 1.84 -5.51 3.99
C ALA A 60 2.88 -4.67 3.23
N ASP A 61 3.13 -3.46 3.72
CA ASP A 61 4.31 -2.69 3.33
C ASP A 61 5.53 -3.56 3.63
N ILE A 62 6.26 -3.97 2.60
CA ILE A 62 7.44 -4.80 2.78
C ILE A 62 8.54 -3.93 3.36
N ASP A 63 9.21 -4.41 4.41
CA ASP A 63 10.38 -3.72 4.95
C ASP A 63 11.55 -3.89 3.97
N VAL A 64 11.67 -2.92 3.07
CA VAL A 64 12.71 -2.90 2.03
C VAL A 64 14.11 -2.73 2.62
N GLU A 65 14.23 -2.09 3.78
CA GLU A 65 15.52 -1.86 4.43
C GLU A 65 16.03 -3.18 5.01
N GLN A 66 15.18 -3.91 5.74
CA GLN A 66 15.53 -5.22 6.26
C GLN A 66 15.89 -6.20 5.13
N LEU A 67 15.10 -6.24 4.06
CA LEU A 67 15.32 -7.15 2.94
C LEU A 67 16.64 -6.86 2.21
N LEU A 68 17.00 -5.59 2.10
CA LEU A 68 18.27 -5.17 1.49
C LEU A 68 19.46 -5.57 2.38
N ASP A 69 19.38 -5.35 3.69
CA ASP A 69 20.42 -5.70 4.64
C ASP A 69 20.70 -7.22 4.67
N GLU A 70 19.65 -8.03 4.62
CA GLU A 70 19.74 -9.49 4.53
C GLU A 70 20.42 -9.92 3.24
N SER A 71 20.00 -9.35 2.09
CA SER A 71 20.58 -9.66 0.78
C SER A 71 22.08 -9.31 0.70
N LEU A 72 22.50 -8.19 1.30
CA LEU A 72 23.90 -7.77 1.32
C LEU A 72 24.78 -8.69 2.18
N LYS A 73 24.25 -9.19 3.30
CA LYS A 73 24.97 -10.15 4.17
C LYS A 73 25.14 -11.50 3.47
N GLU A 74 24.08 -12.01 2.85
CA GLU A 74 24.15 -13.25 2.07
C GLU A 74 25.16 -13.14 0.93
N PHE A 75 25.20 -12.00 0.24
CA PHE A 75 26.20 -11.76 -0.82
C PHE A 75 27.63 -11.81 -0.27
N ALA A 76 27.90 -11.14 0.85
CA ALA A 76 29.23 -11.11 1.46
C ALA A 76 29.68 -12.47 2.02
N GLU A 77 28.75 -13.29 2.53
CA GLU A 77 29.04 -14.66 2.97
C GLU A 77 29.33 -15.58 1.80
N ASN A 78 28.56 -15.47 0.71
CA ASN A 78 28.79 -16.25 -0.50
C ASN A 78 30.16 -15.93 -1.12
N GLU A 79 30.54 -14.65 -1.19
CA GLU A 79 31.84 -14.23 -1.71
C GLU A 79 33.00 -14.82 -0.87
N LYS A 80 32.88 -14.81 0.45
CA LYS A 80 33.87 -15.43 1.36
C LYS A 80 33.97 -16.95 1.15
N ASN A 81 32.83 -17.63 1.09
CA ASN A 81 32.79 -19.08 0.90
C ASN A 81 33.39 -19.48 -0.46
N GLU A 82 33.16 -18.67 -1.50
CA GLU A 82 33.74 -18.89 -2.83
C GLU A 82 35.27 -18.73 -2.81
N LEU A 83 35.78 -17.68 -2.14
CA LEU A 83 37.21 -17.45 -1.96
C LEU A 83 37.89 -18.57 -1.15
N GLU A 84 37.26 -19.04 -0.07
CA GLU A 84 37.76 -20.18 0.71
C GLU A 84 37.79 -21.48 -0.11
N TRP A 85 36.78 -21.71 -0.96
CA TRP A 85 36.72 -22.88 -1.81
C TRP A 85 37.78 -22.86 -2.93
N LEU A 86 38.06 -21.67 -3.47
CA LEU A 86 39.14 -21.45 -4.44
C LEU A 86 40.52 -21.70 -3.81
N ASP A 87 40.79 -21.18 -2.60
CA ASP A 87 42.04 -21.44 -1.86
C ASP A 87 42.23 -22.93 -1.56
N TYR A 88 41.16 -23.62 -1.15
CA TYR A 88 41.19 -25.06 -0.92
C TYR A 88 41.54 -25.82 -2.20
N LYS A 89 40.94 -25.45 -3.34
CA LYS A 89 41.22 -26.07 -4.63
C LYS A 89 42.68 -25.89 -5.05
N GLU A 90 43.20 -24.68 -4.94
CA GLU A 90 44.57 -24.33 -5.35
C GLU A 90 45.62 -25.08 -4.51
N ARG A 91 45.33 -25.34 -3.23
CA ARG A 91 46.17 -26.17 -2.34
C ARG A 91 46.03 -27.68 -2.56
N SER A 92 44.98 -28.12 -3.25
CA SER A 92 44.65 -29.54 -3.46
C SER A 92 45.14 -30.08 -4.80
N GLU A 93 45.52 -29.22 -5.74
CA GLU A 93 46.10 -29.63 -7.02
C GLU A 93 47.60 -29.98 -6.82
N PRO A 94 48.04 -31.20 -7.17
CA PRO A 94 49.45 -31.54 -7.09
C PRO A 94 50.25 -30.79 -8.18
N PRO A 95 51.54 -30.48 -7.93
CA PRO A 95 52.39 -29.77 -8.89
C PRO A 95 52.66 -30.55 -10.19
#